data_AF-A0A1Y1QXZ2-F1
#
_entry.id   AF-A0A1Y1QXZ2-F1
#
_cell.length_a   1.000
_cell.length_b   1.000
_cell.length_c   1.000
_cell.angle_alpha   90.00
_cell.angle_beta   90.00
_cell.angle_gamma   90.00
#
_symmetry.space_group_name_H-M   'P 1'
#
loop_
_entity.id
_entity.type
_entity.pdbx_description
1 polymer ?
#
loop_
_entity_poly.entity_id
_entity_poly.type
_entity_poly.pdbx_seq_one_letter_code
_entity_poly.pdbx_strand_id
1 'polypeptide(L)'
;MHPKVEDLLVSALHKLEADGRPIPHNRWQRALSKTVSALVPAFHHSPWMEWEYGTWVGAFAGYDEVGRQLGEANVLPEWRATPMNDHWRPFKGPGSRNGHPFNVDAMHEMVHCWDALLVDAATLRDWYCRQYQRDPSVRLSATDLYLMTTIAVSISSFLLRRGDAPTRDGNLPRQAAAAFKVIGGMYAATNRMMSQANPMLLADELDVEAFLQYLEDESLLLSPEMRACAGPVKMIRQIISAAIDPPAETAIHNGFAYLGNDRERAFAYGITCARIDLGVLLYSRSLGHCLRPLLEQTATPAAVRETLLAETELGLADNIPLQAYADVAHNALLHLGNPVPEQTLLNALPLTECLSVDTPPAVVGATCHRLELAMRVFFRQQQAALDALLQKPAPQRTKEAWTPAPGSHFLKELLATYPALTTAL
;
A
#
# COMPACT_ATOMS: atom_id res chain seq x y z
N MET A 1 3.40 14.99 -12.23
CA MET A 1 4.60 15.66 -12.81
C MET A 1 4.73 15.16 -14.24
N HIS A 2 5.34 15.90 -15.17
CA HIS A 2 5.55 15.35 -16.51
C HIS A 2 6.60 14.21 -16.46
N PRO A 3 6.40 13.02 -17.08
CA PRO A 3 7.31 11.88 -16.96
C PRO A 3 8.78 12.22 -17.29
N LYS A 4 9.03 12.97 -18.37
CA LYS A 4 10.38 13.47 -18.70
C LYS A 4 11.06 14.28 -17.59
N VAL A 5 10.31 15.03 -16.79
CA VAL A 5 10.88 15.78 -15.65
C VAL A 5 11.22 14.83 -14.51
N GLU A 6 10.38 13.84 -14.29
CA GLU A 6 10.61 12.78 -13.31
C GLU A 6 11.86 11.95 -13.67
N ASP A 7 12.00 11.52 -14.92
CA ASP A 7 13.21 10.83 -15.41
C ASP A 7 14.48 11.66 -15.20
N LEU A 8 14.41 12.97 -15.45
CA LEU A 8 15.52 13.90 -15.20
C LEU A 8 15.85 14.00 -13.71
N LEU A 9 14.83 14.07 -12.85
CA LEU A 9 15.02 14.12 -11.40
C LEU A 9 15.60 12.81 -10.87
N VAL A 10 15.12 11.66 -11.33
CA VAL A 10 15.69 10.35 -10.99
C VAL A 10 17.15 10.29 -11.41
N SER A 11 17.48 10.64 -12.66
CA SER A 11 18.87 10.65 -13.14
C SER A 11 19.78 11.59 -12.33
N ALA A 12 19.25 12.74 -11.87
CA ALA A 12 20.02 13.74 -11.14
C ALA A 12 20.18 13.44 -9.65
N LEU A 13 19.12 12.97 -9.00
CA LEU A 13 19.01 12.82 -7.54
C LEU A 13 19.12 11.37 -7.09
N HIS A 14 18.87 10.39 -7.95
CA HIS A 14 18.91 8.99 -7.57
C HIS A 14 20.02 8.27 -8.30
N LYS A 15 21.13 8.01 -7.59
CA LYS A 15 22.31 7.36 -8.14
C LYS A 15 22.71 6.18 -7.27
N LEU A 16 23.03 5.07 -7.92
CA LEU A 16 23.43 3.82 -7.27
C LEU A 16 24.83 3.43 -7.72
N GLU A 17 25.59 2.83 -6.80
CA GLU A 17 26.80 2.08 -7.14
C GLU A 17 26.43 0.79 -7.90
N ALA A 18 27.42 0.15 -8.53
CA ALA A 18 27.21 -1.09 -9.28
C ALA A 18 26.66 -2.25 -8.43
N ASP A 19 26.84 -2.18 -7.11
CA ASP A 19 26.34 -3.15 -6.13
C ASP A 19 24.98 -2.76 -5.52
N GLY A 20 24.33 -1.70 -6.01
CA GLY A 20 23.01 -1.24 -5.55
C GLY A 20 23.04 -0.29 -4.36
N ARG A 21 24.22 0.08 -3.83
CA ARG A 21 24.30 1.06 -2.74
C ARG A 21 23.97 2.48 -3.22
N PRO A 22 23.21 3.29 -2.44
CA PRO A 22 22.96 4.68 -2.80
C PRO A 22 24.25 5.49 -2.73
N ILE A 23 24.51 6.28 -3.77
CA ILE A 23 25.61 7.24 -3.80
C ILE A 23 25.14 8.50 -3.03
N PRO A 24 25.82 8.88 -1.93
CA PRO A 24 25.40 10.03 -1.16
C PRO A 24 25.37 11.32 -1.99
N HIS A 25 24.38 12.17 -1.72
CA HIS A 25 24.24 13.43 -2.46
C HIS A 25 25.43 14.36 -2.22
N ASN A 26 26.02 14.84 -3.33
CA ASN A 26 26.94 15.96 -3.28
C ASN A 26 26.21 17.27 -2.87
N ARG A 27 26.95 18.37 -2.66
CA ARG A 27 26.35 19.64 -2.20
C ARG A 27 25.27 20.17 -3.16
N TRP A 28 25.45 20.00 -4.47
CA TRP A 28 24.49 20.43 -5.48
C TRP A 28 23.23 19.57 -5.49
N GLN A 29 23.38 18.25 -5.40
CA GLN A 29 22.24 17.33 -5.32
C GLN A 29 21.40 17.57 -4.07
N ARG A 30 22.04 17.85 -2.92
CA ARG A 30 21.32 18.26 -1.70
C ARG A 30 20.56 19.56 -1.87
N ALA A 31 21.18 20.57 -2.50
CA ALA A 31 20.51 21.83 -2.79
C ALA A 31 19.32 21.63 -3.75
N LEU A 32 19.49 20.81 -4.79
CA LEU A 32 18.43 20.47 -5.74
C LEU A 32 17.29 19.70 -5.05
N SER A 33 17.58 18.63 -4.31
CA SER A 33 16.58 17.85 -3.56
C SER A 33 15.79 18.74 -2.60
N LYS A 34 16.46 19.62 -1.85
CA LYS A 34 15.80 20.60 -0.97
C LYS A 34 14.91 21.57 -1.74
N THR A 35 15.36 22.03 -2.91
CA THR A 35 14.59 22.95 -3.77
C THR A 35 13.35 22.24 -4.32
N VAL A 36 13.50 21.03 -4.85
CA VAL A 36 12.39 20.22 -5.37
C VAL A 36 11.40 19.90 -4.26
N SER A 37 11.86 19.49 -3.08
CA SER A 37 10.99 19.20 -1.92
C SER A 37 10.21 20.42 -1.43
N ALA A 38 10.75 21.63 -1.62
CA ALA A 38 10.05 22.88 -1.31
C ALA A 38 9.01 23.27 -2.37
N LEU A 39 9.21 22.85 -3.62
CA LEU A 39 8.33 23.18 -4.76
C LEU A 39 7.26 22.12 -5.03
N VAL A 40 7.55 20.86 -4.73
CA VAL A 40 6.65 19.74 -4.94
C VAL A 40 6.09 19.32 -3.59
N PRO A 41 4.77 19.49 -3.34
CA PRO A 41 4.16 19.10 -2.09
C PRO A 41 4.46 17.64 -1.73
N ALA A 42 4.59 17.38 -0.43
CA ALA A 42 4.61 16.03 0.10
C ALA A 42 3.28 15.32 -0.21
N PHE A 43 3.31 14.00 -0.44
CA PHE A 43 2.10 13.24 -0.77
C PHE A 43 1.03 13.32 0.30
N HIS A 44 1.44 13.33 1.59
CA HIS A 44 0.53 13.52 2.71
C HIS A 44 -0.16 14.90 2.75
N HIS A 45 0.19 15.86 1.88
CA HIS A 45 -0.56 17.10 1.70
C HIS A 45 -1.74 16.94 0.72
N SER A 46 -1.76 15.91 -0.12
CA SER A 46 -2.91 15.67 -1.02
C SER A 46 -4.15 15.37 -0.18
N PRO A 47 -5.30 16.03 -0.41
CA PRO A 47 -6.55 15.65 0.25
C PRO A 47 -7.00 14.22 -0.11
N TRP A 48 -6.43 13.63 -1.17
CA TRP A 48 -6.78 12.31 -1.70
C TRP A 48 -5.64 11.29 -1.59
N MET A 49 -4.67 11.52 -0.70
CA MET A 49 -3.44 10.72 -0.60
C MET A 49 -3.70 9.21 -0.58
N GLU A 50 -4.67 8.76 0.21
CA GLU A 50 -5.02 7.34 0.36
C GLU A 50 -5.48 6.71 -0.96
N TRP A 51 -6.03 7.50 -1.88
CA TRP A 51 -6.47 7.06 -3.20
C TRP A 51 -5.40 7.19 -4.27
N GLU A 52 -4.65 8.30 -4.25
CA GLU A 52 -3.67 8.63 -5.28
C GLU A 52 -2.36 7.84 -5.12
N TYR A 53 -1.98 7.59 -3.86
CA TYR A 53 -0.68 7.00 -3.52
C TYR A 53 -0.83 5.72 -2.69
N GLY A 54 -2.02 5.44 -2.15
CA GLY A 54 -2.23 4.34 -1.22
C GLY A 54 -1.68 4.61 0.17
N THR A 55 -1.99 3.70 1.09
CA THR A 55 -1.69 3.84 2.53
C THR A 55 -0.19 4.01 2.83
N TRP A 56 0.64 3.23 2.14
CA TRP A 56 2.07 3.13 2.43
C TRP A 56 2.90 4.25 1.78
N VAL A 57 2.73 4.48 0.48
CA VAL A 57 3.52 5.48 -0.26
C VAL A 57 3.21 6.90 0.19
N GLY A 58 1.98 7.16 0.65
CA GLY A 58 1.56 8.47 1.14
C GLY A 58 2.44 9.07 2.24
N ALA A 59 3.03 8.22 3.11
CA ALA A 59 3.92 8.64 4.19
C ALA A 59 5.41 8.39 3.92
N PHE A 60 5.78 7.62 2.88
CA PHE A 60 7.16 7.20 2.62
C PHE A 60 8.20 8.31 2.63
N ALA A 61 7.83 9.46 2.04
CA ALA A 61 8.76 10.57 1.92
C ALA A 61 8.91 11.40 3.21
N GLY A 62 8.11 11.13 4.24
CA GLY A 62 8.16 11.84 5.53
C GLY A 62 9.38 11.45 6.37
N TYR A 63 9.66 12.28 7.37
CA TYR A 63 10.82 12.20 8.25
C TYR A 63 10.41 12.09 9.71
N ASP A 64 11.21 11.36 10.47
CA ASP A 64 11.11 11.26 11.91
C ASP A 64 11.89 12.36 12.66
N GLU A 65 11.75 12.36 13.98
CA GLU A 65 12.41 13.31 14.89
C GLU A 65 13.95 13.21 14.91
N VAL A 66 14.53 12.15 14.33
CA VAL A 66 15.98 12.01 14.16
C VAL A 66 16.43 12.35 12.73
N GLY A 67 15.52 12.83 11.89
CA GLY A 67 15.79 13.29 10.54
C GLY A 67 15.94 12.16 9.51
N ARG A 68 15.48 10.94 9.82
CA ARG A 68 15.51 9.80 8.89
C ARG A 68 14.18 9.68 8.16
N GLN A 69 14.25 9.36 6.88
CA GLN A 69 13.09 9.17 6.04
C GLN A 69 12.42 7.82 6.31
N LEU A 70 11.08 7.76 6.30
CA LEU A 70 10.33 6.55 6.65
C LEU A 70 10.58 5.39 5.69
N GLY A 71 10.42 5.63 4.38
CA GLY A 71 10.56 4.59 3.36
C GLY A 71 12.01 4.21 3.07
N GLU A 72 12.98 5.05 3.46
CA GLU A 72 14.40 4.91 3.14
C GLU A 72 14.66 4.51 1.67
N ALA A 73 15.07 3.26 1.45
CA ALA A 73 15.34 2.62 0.17
C ALA A 73 14.08 2.26 -0.65
N ASN A 74 12.89 2.52 -0.13
CA ASN A 74 11.63 2.18 -0.79
C ASN A 74 10.82 3.43 -1.14
N VAL A 75 11.39 4.63 -0.97
CA VAL A 75 10.70 5.88 -1.28
C VAL A 75 10.49 5.98 -2.79
N LEU A 76 9.22 6.01 -3.19
CA LEU A 76 8.79 6.23 -4.56
C LEU A 76 8.13 7.61 -4.68
N PRO A 77 8.24 8.27 -5.84
CA PRO A 77 9.25 8.02 -6.86
C PRO A 77 10.66 8.28 -6.30
N GLU A 78 11.66 7.61 -6.87
CA GLU A 78 13.00 7.46 -6.30
C GLU A 78 13.72 8.80 -6.09
N TRP A 79 13.39 9.82 -6.88
CA TRP A 79 13.97 11.16 -6.71
C TRP A 79 13.58 11.84 -5.38
N ARG A 80 12.54 11.35 -4.69
CA ARG A 80 12.17 11.78 -3.33
C ARG A 80 12.97 11.09 -2.24
N ALA A 81 13.70 10.02 -2.56
CA ALA A 81 14.58 9.36 -1.62
C ALA A 81 15.72 10.32 -1.26
N THR A 82 15.99 10.48 0.04
CA THR A 82 17.15 11.22 0.52
C THR A 82 18.26 10.22 0.83
N PRO A 83 19.30 10.10 0.00
CA PRO A 83 20.45 9.28 0.32
C PRO A 83 21.24 10.00 1.41
N MET A 84 21.02 9.55 2.64
CA MET A 84 21.83 9.91 3.79
C MET A 84 23.23 9.30 3.64
N ASN A 85 24.21 9.83 4.39
CA ASN A 85 25.54 9.24 4.51
C ASN A 85 25.49 7.96 5.37
N ASP A 86 24.57 7.05 5.06
CA ASP A 86 24.33 5.83 5.81
C ASP A 86 25.46 4.81 5.56
N HIS A 87 25.71 3.98 6.56
CA HIS A 87 26.64 2.88 6.45
C HIS A 87 25.96 1.65 5.84
N TRP A 88 26.48 1.20 4.70
CA TRP A 88 25.99 0.01 4.00
C TRP A 88 27.01 -1.12 4.09
N ARG A 89 26.53 -2.34 4.33
CA ARG A 89 27.36 -3.55 4.35
C ARG A 89 26.69 -4.69 3.57
N PRO A 90 27.45 -5.58 2.93
CA PRO A 90 26.90 -6.81 2.38
C PRO A 90 26.24 -7.64 3.48
N PHE A 91 25.02 -8.11 3.22
CA PHE A 91 24.30 -9.00 4.12
C PHE A 91 24.96 -10.38 4.11
N LYS A 92 25.27 -10.91 5.30
CA LYS A 92 26.00 -12.19 5.48
C LYS A 92 25.08 -13.39 5.76
N GLY A 93 23.77 -13.18 5.79
CA GLY A 93 22.80 -14.25 6.02
C GLY A 93 22.42 -15.00 4.74
N PRO A 94 21.71 -16.13 4.87
CA PRO A 94 21.25 -16.93 3.74
C PRO A 94 20.09 -16.26 2.98
N GLY A 95 19.64 -16.91 1.91
CA GLY A 95 18.44 -16.54 1.15
C GLY A 95 18.68 -15.51 0.05
N SER A 96 17.60 -14.88 -0.40
CA SER A 96 17.55 -13.85 -1.45
C SER A 96 18.47 -12.66 -1.18
N ARG A 97 18.77 -12.37 0.08
CA ARG A 97 19.60 -11.25 0.52
C ARG A 97 21.11 -11.48 0.41
N ASN A 98 21.56 -12.71 0.14
CA ASN A 98 22.98 -13.06 0.26
C ASN A 98 23.87 -12.15 -0.59
N GLY A 99 24.76 -11.40 0.06
CA GLY A 99 25.69 -10.47 -0.58
C GLY A 99 25.11 -9.09 -0.92
N HIS A 100 23.79 -8.91 -0.91
CA HIS A 100 23.14 -7.63 -1.18
C HIS A 100 23.39 -6.63 -0.04
N PRO A 101 23.57 -5.32 -0.33
CA PRO A 101 23.85 -4.33 0.69
C PRO A 101 22.61 -4.03 1.55
N PHE A 102 22.79 -3.92 2.86
CA PHE A 102 21.75 -3.43 3.78
C PHE A 102 22.22 -2.20 4.55
N ASN A 103 21.26 -1.38 4.98
CA ASN A 103 21.49 -0.16 5.75
C ASN A 103 21.72 -0.49 7.24
N VAL A 104 22.96 -0.37 7.70
CA VAL A 104 23.34 -0.69 9.09
C VAL A 104 22.77 0.34 10.06
N ASP A 105 22.69 1.60 9.67
CA ASP A 105 22.20 2.68 10.54
C ASP A 105 20.69 2.56 10.76
N ALA A 106 19.94 2.22 9.71
CA ALA A 106 18.52 1.86 9.82
C ALA A 106 18.29 0.67 10.75
N MET A 107 19.15 -0.34 10.66
CA MET A 107 19.07 -1.51 11.52
C MET A 107 19.31 -1.17 13.00
N HIS A 108 20.32 -0.36 13.29
CA HIS A 108 20.60 0.07 14.66
C HIS A 108 19.44 0.89 15.25
N GLU A 109 18.80 1.72 14.45
CA GLU A 109 17.60 2.43 14.85
C GLU A 109 16.44 1.48 15.18
N MET A 110 16.16 0.52 14.29
CA MET A 110 15.13 -0.49 14.55
C MET A 110 15.43 -1.26 15.85
N VAL A 111 16.69 -1.69 16.05
CA VAL A 111 17.12 -2.41 17.26
C VAL A 111 16.91 -1.56 18.52
N HIS A 112 17.14 -0.25 18.45
CA HIS A 112 16.92 0.65 19.57
C HIS A 112 15.45 0.70 20.04
N CYS A 113 14.50 0.53 19.12
CA CYS A 113 13.06 0.54 19.44
C CYS A 113 12.47 -0.88 19.57
N TRP A 114 13.27 -1.95 19.46
CA TRP A 114 12.76 -3.29 19.18
C TRP A 114 11.73 -3.80 20.19
N ASP A 115 12.01 -3.70 21.49
CA ASP A 115 11.08 -4.16 22.53
C ASP A 115 9.75 -3.39 22.49
N ALA A 116 9.81 -2.08 22.22
CA ALA A 116 8.63 -1.25 22.06
C ALA A 116 7.83 -1.64 20.81
N LEU A 117 8.49 -2.04 19.71
CA LEU A 117 7.83 -2.54 18.51
C LEU A 117 7.12 -3.88 18.74
N LEU A 118 7.72 -4.78 19.53
CA LEU A 118 7.06 -6.05 19.91
C LEU A 118 5.81 -5.77 20.77
N VAL A 119 5.89 -4.80 21.69
CA VAL A 119 4.74 -4.38 22.50
C VAL A 119 3.67 -3.72 21.62
N ASP A 120 4.03 -2.89 20.65
CA ASP A 120 3.10 -2.29 19.69
C ASP A 120 2.37 -3.37 18.88
N ALA A 121 3.09 -4.36 18.33
CA ALA A 121 2.49 -5.45 17.57
C ALA A 121 1.49 -6.27 18.41
N ALA A 122 1.87 -6.64 19.64
CA ALA A 122 0.98 -7.35 20.56
C ALA A 122 -0.24 -6.50 20.96
N THR A 123 -0.04 -5.20 21.18
CA THR A 123 -1.12 -4.24 21.49
C THR A 123 -2.11 -4.13 20.34
N LEU A 124 -1.60 -4.05 19.10
CA LEU A 124 -2.44 -4.01 17.91
C LEU A 124 -3.24 -5.30 17.75
N ARG A 125 -2.62 -6.46 18.01
CA ARG A 125 -3.29 -7.76 18.00
C ARG A 125 -4.48 -7.76 18.97
N ASP A 126 -4.27 -7.33 20.20
CA ASP A 126 -5.30 -7.28 21.24
C ASP A 126 -6.45 -6.33 20.86
N TRP A 127 -6.15 -5.12 20.38
CA TRP A 127 -7.17 -4.19 19.89
C TRP A 127 -7.97 -4.78 18.74
N TYR A 128 -7.28 -5.37 17.76
CA TYR A 128 -7.91 -5.99 16.60
C TYR A 128 -8.82 -7.15 17.00
N CYS A 129 -8.34 -8.07 17.85
CA CYS A 129 -9.13 -9.20 18.33
C CYS A 129 -10.37 -8.75 19.11
N ARG A 130 -10.24 -7.74 19.97
CA ARG A 130 -11.40 -7.20 20.71
C ARG A 130 -12.42 -6.54 19.79
N GLN A 131 -11.96 -5.71 18.87
CA GLN A 131 -12.82 -4.95 17.97
C GLN A 131 -13.65 -5.88 17.08
N TYR A 132 -13.04 -6.95 16.57
CA TYR A 132 -13.65 -7.88 15.62
C TYR A 132 -14.00 -9.24 16.24
N GLN A 133 -14.04 -9.33 17.57
CA GLN A 133 -14.43 -10.52 18.34
C GLN A 133 -13.70 -11.79 17.88
N ARG A 134 -12.41 -11.66 17.53
CA ARG A 134 -11.56 -12.82 17.18
C ARG A 134 -11.21 -13.57 18.45
N ASP A 135 -11.12 -14.90 18.36
CA ASP A 135 -10.70 -15.71 19.49
C ASP A 135 -9.24 -15.34 19.86
N PRO A 136 -8.99 -14.79 21.05
CA PRO A 136 -7.65 -14.37 21.44
C PRO A 136 -6.69 -15.55 21.64
N SER A 137 -7.20 -16.78 21.76
CA SER A 137 -6.42 -18.00 22.04
C SER A 137 -5.91 -18.72 20.78
N VAL A 138 -6.34 -18.30 19.59
CA VAL A 138 -5.88 -18.89 18.32
C VAL A 138 -4.85 -18.00 17.63
N ARG A 139 -4.06 -18.60 16.75
CA ARG A 139 -3.19 -17.87 15.85
C ARG A 139 -4.03 -17.15 14.80
N LEU A 140 -3.67 -15.91 14.48
CA LEU A 140 -4.33 -15.14 13.43
C LEU A 140 -3.91 -15.57 12.01
N SER A 141 -4.79 -15.34 11.03
CA SER A 141 -4.56 -15.72 9.62
C SER A 141 -3.65 -14.74 8.86
N ALA A 142 -3.29 -15.08 7.62
CA ALA A 142 -2.62 -14.15 6.72
C ALA A 142 -3.50 -12.92 6.38
N THR A 143 -4.81 -13.10 6.33
CA THR A 143 -5.77 -11.99 6.14
C THR A 143 -5.82 -11.07 7.36
N ASP A 144 -5.78 -11.63 8.57
CA ASP A 144 -5.65 -10.83 9.80
C ASP A 144 -4.33 -10.04 9.81
N LEU A 145 -3.22 -10.67 9.39
CA LEU A 145 -1.92 -10.00 9.26
C LEU A 145 -1.96 -8.87 8.22
N TYR A 146 -2.62 -9.06 7.07
CA TYR A 146 -2.83 -7.99 6.08
C TYR A 146 -3.52 -6.77 6.71
N LEU A 147 -4.63 -6.99 7.41
CA LEU A 147 -5.41 -5.91 8.03
C LEU A 147 -4.59 -5.20 9.11
N MET A 148 -3.97 -5.94 10.02
CA MET A 148 -3.16 -5.38 11.09
C MET A 148 -1.95 -4.61 10.56
N THR A 149 -1.22 -5.16 9.59
CA THR A 149 -0.05 -4.47 9.02
C THR A 149 -0.45 -3.20 8.28
N THR A 150 -1.61 -3.19 7.60
CA THR A 150 -2.18 -1.99 6.97
C THR A 150 -2.50 -0.91 8.02
N ILE A 151 -3.13 -1.29 9.14
CA ILE A 151 -3.40 -0.36 10.25
C ILE A 151 -2.08 0.23 10.77
N ALA A 152 -1.10 -0.63 11.06
CA ALA A 152 0.18 -0.19 11.62
C ALA A 152 0.93 0.79 10.71
N VAL A 153 1.04 0.51 9.40
CA VAL A 153 1.74 1.40 8.47
C VAL A 153 0.97 2.70 8.23
N SER A 154 -0.36 2.70 8.37
CA SER A 154 -1.20 3.90 8.24
C SER A 154 -0.99 4.91 9.37
N ILE A 155 -0.46 4.51 10.52
CA ILE A 155 -0.31 5.38 11.70
C ILE A 155 0.54 6.62 11.39
N SER A 156 1.61 6.46 10.61
CA SER A 156 2.45 7.60 10.20
C SER A 156 1.67 8.59 9.32
N SER A 157 0.86 8.08 8.38
CA SER A 157 -0.03 8.89 7.55
C SER A 157 -1.05 9.65 8.40
N PHE A 158 -1.69 8.97 9.37
CA PHE A 158 -2.63 9.58 10.30
C PHE A 158 -1.99 10.73 11.09
N LEU A 159 -0.81 10.49 11.68
CA LEU A 159 -0.08 11.49 12.46
C LEU A 159 0.26 12.74 11.63
N LEU A 160 0.73 12.55 10.39
CA LEU A 160 1.04 13.66 9.47
C LEU A 160 -0.21 14.42 9.02
N ARG A 161 -1.38 13.78 9.00
CA ARG A 161 -2.59 14.28 8.32
C ARG A 161 -3.71 14.75 9.23
N ARG A 162 -3.77 14.36 10.51
CA ARG A 162 -4.86 14.79 11.40
C ARG A 162 -4.92 16.31 11.51
N GLY A 163 -6.10 16.89 11.39
CA GLY A 163 -6.33 18.32 11.22
C GLY A 163 -6.24 19.14 12.51
N ASP A 164 -6.51 18.50 13.65
CA ASP A 164 -6.47 19.12 14.98
C ASP A 164 -5.05 19.34 15.51
N ALA A 165 -4.16 18.37 15.30
CA ALA A 165 -2.78 18.43 15.78
C ALA A 165 -1.82 17.67 14.84
N PRO A 166 -1.67 18.08 13.57
CA PRO A 166 -0.80 17.37 12.63
C PRO A 166 0.63 17.33 13.16
N THR A 167 1.21 16.13 13.20
CA THR A 167 2.63 15.98 13.49
C THR A 167 3.41 16.55 12.32
N ARG A 168 4.25 17.54 12.61
CA ARG A 168 5.09 18.17 11.59
C ARG A 168 6.04 17.14 10.98
N ASP A 169 6.24 17.20 9.67
CA ASP A 169 7.25 16.40 8.99
C ASP A 169 8.65 16.67 9.59
N GLY A 170 9.38 15.61 9.92
CA GLY A 170 10.61 15.66 10.70
C GLY A 170 10.41 15.64 12.22
N ASN A 171 9.17 15.49 12.70
CA ASN A 171 8.85 15.30 14.12
C ASN A 171 8.02 14.03 14.36
N LEU A 172 7.96 13.09 13.41
CA LEU A 172 7.31 11.80 13.67
C LEU A 172 8.04 11.06 14.80
N PRO A 173 7.30 10.45 15.76
CA PRO A 173 7.92 9.68 16.83
C PRO A 173 8.84 8.60 16.25
N ARG A 174 10.07 8.48 16.77
CA ARG A 174 11.03 7.50 16.27
C ARG A 174 10.50 6.06 16.29
N GLN A 175 9.71 5.72 17.30
CA GLN A 175 9.05 4.42 17.39
C GLN A 175 8.05 4.18 16.24
N ALA A 176 7.25 5.18 15.86
CA ALA A 176 6.33 5.09 14.73
C ALA A 176 7.10 4.89 13.41
N ALA A 177 8.23 5.60 13.25
CA ALA A 177 9.09 5.45 12.08
C ALA A 177 9.76 4.08 12.00
N ALA A 178 10.25 3.55 13.12
CA ALA A 178 10.80 2.20 13.19
C ALA A 178 9.71 1.14 12.91
N ALA A 179 8.50 1.31 13.44
CA ALA A 179 7.36 0.43 13.19
C ALA A 179 7.02 0.41 11.69
N PHE A 180 6.98 1.58 11.07
CA PHE A 180 6.71 1.73 9.65
C PHE A 180 7.71 0.96 8.76
N LYS A 181 9.00 0.94 9.12
CA LYS A 181 10.04 0.20 8.39
C LYS A 181 9.89 -1.32 8.54
N VAL A 182 9.70 -1.79 9.78
CA VAL A 182 9.61 -3.23 10.07
C VAL A 182 8.31 -3.83 9.57
N ILE A 183 7.19 -3.19 9.93
CA ILE A 183 5.86 -3.65 9.57
C ILE A 183 5.59 -3.40 8.09
N GLY A 184 6.23 -2.38 7.49
CA GLY A 184 6.19 -2.11 6.05
C GLY A 184 6.56 -3.31 5.19
N GLY A 185 7.55 -4.12 5.59
CA GLY A 185 7.89 -5.36 4.88
C GLY A 185 6.77 -6.41 4.91
N MET A 186 6.10 -6.57 6.07
CA MET A 186 4.96 -7.48 6.21
C MET A 186 3.72 -6.96 5.48
N TYR A 187 3.49 -5.64 5.50
CA TYR A 187 2.47 -4.99 4.69
C TYR A 187 2.72 -5.23 3.19
N ALA A 188 3.95 -4.99 2.71
CA ALA A 188 4.29 -5.22 1.30
C ALA A 188 4.08 -6.68 0.89
N ALA A 189 4.46 -7.63 1.76
CA ALA A 189 4.25 -9.04 1.52
C ALA A 189 2.77 -9.44 1.47
N THR A 190 1.99 -9.03 2.46
CA THR A 190 0.56 -9.36 2.49
C THR A 190 -0.24 -8.61 1.40
N ASN A 191 0.16 -7.39 1.04
CA ASN A 191 -0.39 -6.66 -0.10
C ASN A 191 -0.04 -7.36 -1.43
N ARG A 192 1.19 -7.86 -1.58
CA ARG A 192 1.60 -8.70 -2.71
C ARG A 192 0.74 -9.97 -2.79
N MET A 193 0.51 -10.64 -1.66
CA MET A 193 -0.40 -11.79 -1.59
C MET A 193 -1.81 -11.43 -2.06
N MET A 194 -2.35 -10.28 -1.64
CA MET A 194 -3.66 -9.79 -2.10
C MET A 194 -3.66 -9.56 -3.63
N SER A 195 -2.61 -8.93 -4.17
CA SER A 195 -2.46 -8.67 -5.61
C SER A 195 -2.28 -9.94 -6.46
N GLN A 196 -1.94 -11.06 -5.82
CA GLN A 196 -1.80 -12.38 -6.44
C GLN A 196 -2.95 -13.33 -6.10
N ALA A 197 -3.97 -12.87 -5.35
CA ALA A 197 -5.01 -13.71 -4.78
C ALA A 197 -4.46 -14.99 -4.13
N ASN A 198 -3.38 -14.85 -3.35
CA ASN A 198 -2.62 -15.98 -2.81
C ASN A 198 -3.50 -16.84 -1.88
N PRO A 199 -3.56 -18.17 -2.06
CA PRO A 199 -4.42 -19.06 -1.27
C PRO A 199 -4.17 -19.03 0.24
N MET A 200 -2.97 -18.66 0.70
CA MET A 200 -2.66 -18.54 2.13
C MET A 200 -3.53 -17.47 2.83
N LEU A 201 -4.11 -16.52 2.09
CA LEU A 201 -5.09 -15.55 2.61
C LEU A 201 -6.42 -16.19 3.04
N LEU A 202 -6.76 -17.37 2.50
CA LEU A 202 -7.99 -18.08 2.80
C LEU A 202 -7.82 -19.13 3.91
N ALA A 203 -6.60 -19.32 4.41
CA ALA A 203 -6.34 -20.22 5.53
C ALA A 203 -6.81 -19.60 6.85
N ASP A 204 -7.29 -20.45 7.77
CA ASP A 204 -7.77 -20.02 9.09
C ASP A 204 -6.65 -19.48 9.99
N GLU A 205 -5.43 -20.02 9.85
CA GLU A 205 -4.25 -19.61 10.60
C GLU A 205 -3.05 -19.40 9.66
N LEU A 206 -2.13 -18.49 10.04
CA LEU A 206 -0.90 -18.28 9.29
C LEU A 206 0.13 -19.38 9.56
N ASP A 207 0.54 -20.08 8.51
CA ASP A 207 1.78 -20.86 8.53
C ASP A 207 2.99 -19.92 8.37
N VAL A 208 3.69 -19.70 9.48
CA VAL A 208 4.86 -18.80 9.55
C VAL A 208 6.01 -19.30 8.67
N GLU A 209 6.22 -20.61 8.55
CA GLU A 209 7.30 -21.14 7.71
C GLU A 209 6.98 -20.92 6.23
N ALA A 210 5.75 -21.22 5.83
CA ALA A 210 5.30 -20.98 4.46
C ALA A 210 5.32 -19.49 4.12
N PHE A 211 4.96 -18.61 5.06
CA PHE A 211 5.05 -17.16 4.88
C PHE A 211 6.50 -16.70 4.71
N LEU A 212 7.43 -17.18 5.54
CA LEU A 212 8.85 -16.84 5.40
C LEU A 212 9.45 -17.37 4.09
N GLN A 213 9.05 -18.56 3.65
CA GLN A 213 9.46 -19.09 2.35
C GLN A 213 8.91 -18.22 1.21
N TYR A 214 7.64 -17.79 1.29
CA TYR A 214 7.04 -16.87 0.33
C TYR A 214 7.82 -15.54 0.23
N LEU A 215 8.31 -14.99 1.36
CA LEU A 215 9.16 -13.79 1.34
C LEU A 215 10.46 -13.99 0.53
N GLU A 216 11.06 -15.18 0.60
CA GLU A 216 12.28 -15.51 -0.13
C GLU A 216 11.97 -15.77 -1.61
N ASP A 217 10.93 -16.54 -1.92
CA ASP A 217 10.53 -16.91 -3.29
C ASP A 217 10.14 -15.68 -4.13
N GLU A 218 9.40 -14.74 -3.52
CA GLU A 218 9.02 -13.48 -4.17
C GLU A 218 10.10 -12.39 -4.04
N SER A 219 11.25 -12.69 -3.45
CA SER A 219 12.35 -11.74 -3.21
C SER A 219 11.92 -10.47 -2.45
N LEU A 220 10.91 -10.57 -1.57
CA LEU A 220 10.32 -9.44 -0.84
C LEU A 220 11.22 -8.93 0.30
N LEU A 221 12.32 -9.62 0.56
CA LEU A 221 13.38 -9.16 1.45
C LEU A 221 14.42 -8.29 0.73
N LEU A 222 14.19 -7.97 -0.54
CA LEU A 222 14.96 -7.02 -1.34
C LEU A 222 14.07 -5.84 -1.73
N SER A 223 14.60 -4.62 -1.67
CA SER A 223 13.98 -3.46 -2.31
C SER A 223 13.99 -3.63 -3.85
N PRO A 224 13.21 -2.85 -4.62
CA PRO A 224 13.29 -2.84 -6.09
C PRO A 224 14.72 -2.68 -6.65
N GLU A 225 15.59 -1.98 -5.92
CA GLU A 225 17.00 -1.77 -6.28
C GLU A 225 17.97 -2.81 -5.69
N MET A 226 17.46 -3.99 -5.31
CA MET A 226 18.27 -5.10 -4.81
C MET A 226 19.05 -4.78 -3.51
N ARG A 227 18.48 -3.94 -2.64
CA ARG A 227 19.00 -3.66 -1.30
C ARG A 227 18.32 -4.58 -0.30
N ALA A 228 19.12 -5.22 0.56
CA ALA A 228 18.63 -6.20 1.51
C ALA A 228 17.91 -5.57 2.70
N CYS A 229 16.79 -6.18 3.09
CA CYS A 229 16.20 -6.00 4.41
C CYS A 229 17.20 -6.43 5.48
N ALA A 230 17.51 -5.51 6.39
CA ALA A 230 18.52 -5.69 7.43
C ALA A 230 18.08 -6.67 8.53
N GLY A 231 16.77 -6.89 8.71
CA GLY A 231 16.22 -7.71 9.78
C GLY A 231 16.64 -9.18 9.67
N PRO A 232 17.39 -9.76 10.63
CA PRO A 232 17.67 -11.19 10.62
C PRO A 232 16.37 -11.99 10.78
N VAL A 233 16.35 -13.21 10.24
CA VAL A 233 15.15 -14.08 10.25
C VAL A 233 14.55 -14.24 11.66
N LYS A 234 15.40 -14.30 12.69
CA LYS A 234 14.93 -14.36 14.09
C LYS A 234 14.08 -13.14 14.49
N MET A 235 14.48 -11.94 14.09
CA MET A 235 13.72 -10.71 14.39
C MET A 235 12.41 -10.68 13.60
N ILE A 236 12.43 -11.09 12.33
CA ILE A 236 11.21 -11.21 11.51
C ILE A 236 10.22 -12.17 12.18
N ARG A 237 10.68 -13.33 12.65
CA ARG A 237 9.84 -14.29 13.40
C ARG A 237 9.27 -13.69 14.67
N GLN A 238 10.08 -12.97 15.46
CA GLN A 238 9.64 -12.36 16.70
C GLN A 238 8.50 -11.36 16.48
N ILE A 239 8.63 -10.46 15.51
CA ILE A 239 7.58 -9.46 15.25
C ILE A 239 6.32 -10.09 14.64
N ILE A 240 6.46 -11.10 13.76
CA ILE A 240 5.33 -11.88 13.26
C ILE A 240 4.60 -12.56 14.42
N SER A 241 5.34 -13.25 15.29
CA SER A 241 4.77 -13.95 16.46
C SER A 241 4.05 -12.96 17.39
N ALA A 242 4.65 -11.81 17.66
CA ALA A 242 4.00 -10.76 18.46
C ALA A 242 2.69 -10.24 17.84
N ALA A 243 2.59 -10.22 16.51
CA ALA A 243 1.40 -9.76 15.80
C ALA A 243 0.30 -10.84 15.70
N ILE A 244 0.64 -12.13 15.58
CA ILE A 244 -0.35 -13.18 15.26
C ILE A 244 -0.60 -14.19 16.38
N ASP A 245 0.41 -14.50 17.19
CA ASP A 245 0.29 -15.56 18.19
C ASP A 245 -0.47 -15.07 19.41
N PRO A 246 -1.18 -15.96 20.12
CA PRO A 246 -1.75 -15.65 21.41
C PRO A 246 -0.68 -15.07 22.36
N PRO A 247 -0.98 -13.96 23.05
CA PRO A 247 -0.01 -13.32 23.93
C PRO A 247 0.34 -14.25 25.09
N ALA A 248 1.64 -14.43 25.35
CA ALA A 248 2.12 -15.30 26.42
C ALA A 248 1.82 -14.75 27.83
N GLU A 249 1.85 -13.42 28.03
CA GLU A 249 1.56 -12.73 29.31
C GLU A 249 0.99 -11.31 29.11
N THR A 250 0.20 -10.83 30.08
CA THR A 250 -0.80 -9.74 30.04
C THR A 250 -0.29 -8.29 29.87
N ALA A 251 0.98 -8.04 29.54
CA ALA A 251 1.55 -6.69 29.46
C ALA A 251 1.24 -5.94 28.14
N ILE A 252 0.04 -6.12 27.61
CA ILE A 252 -0.36 -5.72 26.25
C ILE A 252 -0.92 -4.28 26.20
N HIS A 253 -0.95 -3.56 27.33
CA HIS A 253 -1.74 -2.31 27.42
C HIS A 253 -0.95 -1.02 27.18
N ASN A 254 0.35 -1.11 26.85
CA ASN A 254 1.23 0.06 26.76
C ASN A 254 1.76 0.37 25.37
N GLY A 255 1.39 -0.38 24.33
CA GLY A 255 1.77 -0.05 22.96
C GLY A 255 1.19 1.28 22.50
N PHE A 256 1.82 1.85 21.47
CA PHE A 256 1.44 3.09 20.82
C PHE A 256 1.23 4.24 21.82
N ALA A 257 2.09 4.34 22.83
CA ALA A 257 2.01 5.41 23.83
C ALA A 257 2.06 6.80 23.19
N TYR A 258 2.80 6.96 22.09
CA TYR A 258 2.90 8.20 21.32
C TYR A 258 1.59 8.66 20.66
N LEU A 259 0.57 7.79 20.57
CA LEU A 259 -0.76 8.18 20.08
C LEU A 259 -1.61 8.85 21.16
N GLY A 260 -1.32 8.64 22.45
CA GLY A 260 -2.12 9.18 23.55
C GLY A 260 -3.61 8.85 23.40
N ASN A 261 -4.46 9.87 23.34
CA ASN A 261 -5.91 9.73 23.20
C ASN A 261 -6.37 9.38 21.78
N ASP A 262 -5.48 9.38 20.79
CA ASP A 262 -5.82 9.12 19.38
C ASP A 262 -5.77 7.66 18.97
N ARG A 263 -5.52 6.74 19.90
CA ARG A 263 -5.36 5.30 19.60
C ARG A 263 -6.53 4.72 18.81
N GLU A 264 -7.76 4.95 19.26
CA GLU A 264 -8.98 4.47 18.59
C GLU A 264 -9.17 5.13 17.22
N ARG A 265 -8.88 6.43 17.12
CA ARG A 265 -9.02 7.22 15.89
C ARG A 265 -8.01 6.78 14.83
N ALA A 266 -6.76 6.55 15.23
CA ALA A 266 -5.71 6.01 14.37
C ALA A 266 -6.01 4.58 13.91
N PHE A 267 -6.52 3.73 14.80
CA PHE A 267 -6.96 2.39 14.45
C PHE A 267 -8.08 2.43 13.39
N ALA A 268 -9.13 3.23 13.62
CA ALA A 268 -10.23 3.40 12.66
C ALA A 268 -9.77 3.99 11.32
N TYR A 269 -8.79 4.91 11.33
CA TYR A 269 -8.14 5.40 10.11
C TYR A 269 -7.48 4.26 9.34
N GLY A 270 -6.72 3.42 10.02
CA GLY A 270 -6.09 2.25 9.42
C GLY A 270 -7.07 1.23 8.83
N ILE A 271 -8.22 1.02 9.47
CA ILE A 271 -9.30 0.19 8.91
C ILE A 271 -9.86 0.81 7.62
N THR A 272 -10.04 2.13 7.61
CA THR A 272 -10.53 2.84 6.42
C THR A 272 -9.51 2.74 5.28
N CYS A 273 -8.22 2.86 5.58
CA CYS A 273 -7.12 2.60 4.65
C CYS A 273 -7.17 1.18 4.05
N ALA A 274 -7.33 0.14 4.88
CA ALA A 274 -7.46 -1.24 4.39
C ALA A 274 -8.66 -1.44 3.47
N ARG A 275 -9.80 -0.82 3.79
CA ARG A 275 -10.99 -0.84 2.92
C ARG A 275 -10.70 -0.18 1.57
N ILE A 276 -10.02 0.98 1.58
CA ILE A 276 -9.63 1.69 0.35
C ILE A 276 -8.69 0.84 -0.49
N ASP A 277 -7.64 0.27 0.10
CA ASP A 277 -6.67 -0.56 -0.62
C ASP A 277 -7.35 -1.78 -1.28
N LEU A 278 -8.26 -2.46 -0.57
CA LEU A 278 -9.07 -3.55 -1.13
C LEU A 278 -10.00 -3.07 -2.26
N GLY A 279 -10.68 -1.94 -2.08
CA GLY A 279 -11.58 -1.38 -3.09
C GLY A 279 -10.84 -0.97 -4.36
N VAL A 280 -9.67 -0.36 -4.24
CA VAL A 280 -8.80 -0.01 -5.38
C VAL A 280 -8.31 -1.27 -6.09
N LEU A 281 -7.86 -2.29 -5.37
CA LEU A 281 -7.44 -3.57 -5.96
C LEU A 281 -8.58 -4.21 -6.76
N LEU A 282 -9.76 -4.37 -6.15
CA LEU A 282 -10.93 -4.97 -6.81
C LEU A 282 -11.35 -4.17 -8.05
N TYR A 283 -11.34 -2.84 -7.94
CA TYR A 283 -11.65 -1.96 -9.05
C TYR A 283 -10.68 -2.14 -10.23
N SER A 284 -9.37 -2.10 -9.96
CA SER A 284 -8.34 -2.28 -10.99
C SER A 284 -8.39 -3.65 -11.66
N ARG A 285 -8.54 -4.74 -10.88
CA ARG A 285 -8.64 -6.11 -11.45
C ARG A 285 -9.92 -6.31 -12.24
N SER A 286 -11.03 -5.70 -11.80
CA SER A 286 -12.30 -5.74 -12.54
C SER A 286 -12.23 -4.96 -13.85
N LEU A 287 -11.56 -3.80 -13.87
CA LEU A 287 -11.28 -3.08 -15.11
C LEU A 287 -10.43 -3.92 -16.05
N GLY A 288 -9.35 -4.54 -15.55
CA GLY A 288 -8.51 -5.42 -16.35
C GLY A 288 -9.30 -6.58 -16.96
N HIS A 289 -10.16 -7.22 -16.17
CA HIS A 289 -11.07 -8.26 -16.65
C HIS A 289 -11.99 -7.74 -17.77
N CYS A 290 -12.63 -6.59 -17.57
CA CYS A 290 -13.52 -5.98 -18.56
C CYS A 290 -12.82 -5.62 -19.87
N LEU A 291 -11.58 -5.12 -19.78
CA LEU A 291 -10.84 -4.57 -20.90
C LEU A 291 -10.03 -5.62 -21.67
N ARG A 292 -9.78 -6.80 -21.09
CA ARG A 292 -9.00 -7.89 -21.69
C ARG A 292 -9.44 -8.27 -23.12
N PRO A 293 -10.74 -8.38 -23.45
CA PRO A 293 -11.17 -8.69 -24.82
C PRO A 293 -10.64 -7.72 -25.89
N LEU A 294 -10.39 -6.45 -25.53
CA LEU A 294 -9.87 -5.45 -26.47
C LEU A 294 -8.42 -5.74 -26.91
N LEU A 295 -7.65 -6.53 -26.14
CA LEU A 295 -6.31 -6.92 -26.53
C LEU A 295 -6.32 -7.91 -27.70
N GLU A 296 -7.35 -8.74 -27.79
CA GLU A 296 -7.48 -9.80 -28.78
C GLU A 296 -8.27 -9.36 -30.03
N GLN A 297 -9.04 -8.27 -29.92
CA GLN A 297 -9.78 -7.70 -31.03
C GLN A 297 -8.86 -7.06 -32.07
N THR A 298 -8.95 -7.56 -33.31
CA THR A 298 -8.22 -7.00 -34.46
C THR A 298 -8.63 -5.56 -34.77
N ALA A 299 -9.89 -5.21 -34.50
CA ALA A 299 -10.44 -3.86 -34.69
C ALA A 299 -9.98 -2.84 -33.63
N THR A 300 -9.40 -3.28 -32.51
CA THR A 300 -8.90 -2.35 -31.49
C THR A 300 -7.65 -1.63 -32.01
N PRO A 301 -7.55 -0.30 -31.88
CA PRO A 301 -6.36 0.44 -32.31
C PRO A 301 -5.10 -0.02 -31.57
N ALA A 302 -3.94 -0.01 -32.26
CA ALA A 302 -2.66 -0.43 -31.67
C ALA A 302 -2.29 0.41 -30.43
N ALA A 303 -2.46 1.74 -30.51
CA ALA A 303 -2.19 2.65 -29.40
C ALA A 303 -3.04 2.33 -28.14
N VAL A 304 -4.27 1.84 -28.34
CA VAL A 304 -5.14 1.42 -27.23
C VAL A 304 -4.60 0.15 -26.57
N ARG A 305 -4.17 -0.84 -27.36
CA ARG A 305 -3.55 -2.05 -26.83
C ARG A 305 -2.24 -1.75 -26.09
N GLU A 306 -1.41 -0.87 -26.64
CA GLU A 306 -0.16 -0.43 -25.98
C GLU A 306 -0.46 0.27 -24.65
N THR A 307 -1.46 1.15 -24.62
CA THR A 307 -1.91 1.83 -23.40
C THR A 307 -2.41 0.85 -22.35
N LEU A 308 -3.19 -0.17 -22.75
CA LEU A 308 -3.66 -1.24 -21.87
C LEU A 308 -2.50 -2.06 -21.29
N LEU A 309 -1.54 -2.47 -22.13
CA LEU A 309 -0.39 -3.27 -21.70
C LEU A 309 0.60 -2.47 -20.83
N ALA A 310 0.62 -1.14 -20.96
CA ALA A 310 1.45 -0.27 -20.14
C ALA A 310 0.90 -0.08 -18.72
N GLU A 311 -0.40 -0.30 -18.50
CA GLU A 311 -1.03 -0.17 -17.19
C GLU A 311 -0.95 -1.50 -16.41
N THR A 312 0.10 -1.63 -15.61
CA THR A 312 0.39 -2.86 -14.85
C THR A 312 -0.62 -3.15 -13.75
N GLU A 313 -1.28 -2.12 -13.20
CA GLU A 313 -2.26 -2.29 -12.10
C GLU A 313 -3.52 -3.04 -12.53
N LEU A 314 -3.82 -3.09 -13.83
CA LEU A 314 -4.94 -3.85 -14.37
C LEU A 314 -4.75 -5.37 -14.30
N GLY A 315 -3.51 -5.86 -14.14
CA GLY A 315 -3.25 -7.30 -14.10
C GLY A 315 -3.49 -8.02 -15.43
N LEU A 316 -3.42 -7.32 -16.56
CA LEU A 316 -3.72 -7.93 -17.87
C LEU A 316 -2.77 -9.08 -18.24
N ALA A 317 -1.57 -9.10 -17.65
CA ALA A 317 -0.56 -10.15 -17.85
C ALA A 317 -0.75 -11.38 -16.95
N ASP A 318 -1.58 -11.30 -15.90
CA ASP A 318 -1.83 -12.45 -15.03
C ASP A 318 -2.91 -13.38 -15.60
N ASN A 319 -2.85 -14.63 -15.16
CA ASN A 319 -3.86 -15.66 -15.45
C ASN A 319 -4.76 -15.92 -14.24
N ILE A 320 -4.86 -14.95 -13.32
CA ILE A 320 -5.62 -15.12 -12.08
C ILE A 320 -7.09 -14.76 -12.38
N PRO A 321 -8.05 -15.66 -12.11
CA PRO A 321 -9.45 -15.37 -12.37
C PRO A 321 -9.94 -14.25 -11.43
N LEU A 322 -10.80 -13.37 -11.94
CA LEU A 322 -11.39 -12.28 -11.13
C LEU A 322 -12.09 -12.80 -9.87
N GLN A 323 -12.67 -14.01 -9.93
CA GLN A 323 -13.29 -14.66 -8.79
C GLN A 323 -12.31 -14.86 -7.62
N ALA A 324 -11.05 -15.21 -7.88
CA ALA A 324 -10.07 -15.41 -6.82
C ALA A 324 -9.78 -14.10 -6.07
N TYR A 325 -9.72 -12.97 -6.78
CA TYR A 325 -9.61 -11.65 -6.17
C TYR A 325 -10.84 -11.30 -5.34
N ALA A 326 -12.03 -11.59 -5.85
CA ALA A 326 -13.28 -11.38 -5.14
C ALA A 326 -13.34 -12.23 -3.85
N ASP A 327 -12.89 -13.48 -3.89
CA ASP A 327 -12.89 -14.39 -2.75
C ASP A 327 -11.96 -13.90 -1.64
N VAL A 328 -10.70 -13.54 -1.95
CA VAL A 328 -9.76 -13.04 -0.94
C VAL A 328 -10.19 -11.69 -0.36
N ALA A 329 -10.73 -10.78 -1.19
CA ALA A 329 -11.20 -9.49 -0.72
C ALA A 329 -12.48 -9.64 0.12
N HIS A 330 -13.40 -10.51 -0.28
CA HIS A 330 -14.59 -10.83 0.51
C HIS A 330 -14.21 -11.41 1.86
N ASN A 331 -13.25 -12.35 1.90
CA ASN A 331 -12.72 -12.89 3.16
C ASN A 331 -12.17 -11.78 4.08
N ALA A 332 -11.36 -10.86 3.54
CA ALA A 332 -10.85 -9.72 4.30
C ALA A 332 -11.96 -8.79 4.81
N LEU A 333 -12.99 -8.53 3.99
CA LEU A 333 -14.12 -7.70 4.40
C LEU A 333 -14.99 -8.35 5.48
N LEU A 334 -15.15 -9.68 5.45
CA LEU A 334 -15.83 -10.41 6.52
C LEU A 334 -15.11 -10.26 7.87
N HIS A 335 -13.78 -10.23 7.87
CA HIS A 335 -12.98 -9.96 9.07
C HIS A 335 -13.23 -8.54 9.63
N LEU A 336 -13.57 -7.58 8.76
CA LEU A 336 -13.92 -6.21 9.14
C LEU A 336 -15.39 -6.00 9.52
N GLY A 337 -16.17 -7.09 9.62
CA GLY A 337 -17.58 -7.06 9.97
C GLY A 337 -18.46 -6.64 8.80
N ASN A 338 -19.27 -5.58 8.97
CA ASN A 338 -20.29 -5.19 8.00
C ASN A 338 -19.68 -4.59 6.72
N PRO A 339 -19.87 -5.22 5.53
CA PRO A 339 -19.33 -4.73 4.26
C PRO A 339 -20.28 -3.75 3.53
N VAL A 340 -21.27 -3.17 4.21
CA VAL A 340 -22.26 -2.25 3.60
C VAL A 340 -21.61 -1.15 2.74
N PRO A 341 -20.52 -0.48 3.16
CA PRO A 341 -19.86 0.52 2.31
C PRO A 341 -19.31 -0.05 1.00
N GLU A 342 -18.83 -1.29 1.02
CA GLU A 342 -18.24 -1.98 -0.14
C GLU A 342 -19.29 -2.67 -1.00
N GLN A 343 -20.49 -2.93 -0.48
CA GLN A 343 -21.52 -3.73 -1.13
C GLN A 343 -21.90 -3.19 -2.52
N THR A 344 -21.92 -1.86 -2.69
CA THR A 344 -22.20 -1.25 -4.00
C THR A 344 -21.12 -1.61 -5.02
N LEU A 345 -19.84 -1.59 -4.61
CA LEU A 345 -18.72 -1.97 -5.47
C LEU A 345 -18.72 -3.47 -5.74
N LEU A 346 -18.92 -4.30 -4.70
CA LEU A 346 -19.00 -5.76 -4.81
C LEU A 346 -20.13 -6.21 -5.76
N ASN A 347 -21.30 -5.58 -5.69
CA ASN A 347 -22.43 -5.88 -6.58
C ASN A 347 -22.19 -5.46 -8.03
N ALA A 348 -21.26 -4.54 -8.28
CA ALA A 348 -20.93 -4.06 -9.61
C ALA A 348 -19.81 -4.88 -10.28
N LEU A 349 -19.19 -5.82 -9.56
CA LEU A 349 -18.12 -6.66 -10.09
C LEU A 349 -18.67 -7.58 -11.20
N PRO A 350 -17.99 -7.69 -12.35
CA PRO A 350 -18.43 -8.50 -13.48
C PRO A 350 -18.11 -10.01 -13.28
N LEU A 351 -18.38 -10.58 -12.10
CA LEU A 351 -17.95 -11.95 -11.77
C LEU A 351 -18.60 -13.02 -12.65
N THR A 352 -19.81 -12.79 -13.13
CA THR A 352 -20.58 -13.71 -13.97
C THR A 352 -20.64 -13.30 -15.43
N GLU A 353 -20.18 -12.09 -15.76
CA GLU A 353 -20.25 -11.56 -17.12
C GLU A 353 -19.06 -12.07 -17.94
N CYS A 354 -19.28 -13.13 -18.72
CA CYS A 354 -18.27 -13.64 -19.65
C CYS A 354 -18.13 -12.69 -20.86
N LEU A 355 -17.30 -11.67 -20.75
CA LEU A 355 -16.91 -10.84 -21.88
C LEU A 355 -15.92 -11.63 -22.76
N SER A 356 -16.30 -11.91 -24.00
CA SER A 356 -15.46 -12.60 -24.98
C SER A 356 -14.83 -11.63 -25.98
N VAL A 357 -13.87 -12.09 -26.78
CA VAL A 357 -13.26 -11.33 -27.89
C VAL A 357 -14.29 -10.74 -28.86
N ASP A 358 -15.47 -11.36 -29.01
CA ASP A 358 -16.54 -10.89 -29.89
C ASP A 358 -17.42 -9.80 -29.25
N THR A 359 -17.19 -9.45 -27.99
CA THR A 359 -17.99 -8.45 -27.26
C THR A 359 -17.81 -7.06 -27.89
N PRO A 360 -18.90 -6.38 -28.30
CA PRO A 360 -18.78 -5.04 -28.86
C PRO A 360 -18.11 -4.05 -27.89
N PRO A 361 -17.19 -3.17 -28.36
CA PRO A 361 -16.54 -2.17 -27.51
C PRO A 361 -17.50 -1.33 -26.68
N ALA A 362 -18.68 -0.98 -27.22
CA ALA A 362 -19.69 -0.22 -26.50
C ALA A 362 -20.22 -0.96 -25.24
N VAL A 363 -20.31 -2.29 -25.29
CA VAL A 363 -20.72 -3.11 -24.14
C VAL A 363 -19.60 -3.18 -23.10
N VAL A 364 -18.34 -3.31 -23.54
CA VAL A 364 -17.16 -3.22 -22.67
C VAL A 364 -17.12 -1.88 -21.95
N GLY A 365 -17.31 -0.78 -22.68
CA GLY A 365 -17.34 0.57 -22.13
C GLY A 365 -18.50 0.82 -21.16
N ALA A 366 -19.71 0.32 -21.47
CA ALA A 366 -20.85 0.35 -20.56
C ALA A 366 -20.57 -0.37 -19.23
N THR A 367 -19.91 -1.52 -19.30
CA THR A 367 -19.51 -2.32 -18.12
C THR A 367 -18.48 -1.57 -17.27
N CYS A 368 -17.44 -1.01 -17.90
CA CYS A 368 -16.44 -0.19 -17.22
C CYS A 368 -17.05 1.06 -16.56
N HIS A 369 -18.00 1.72 -17.22
CA HIS A 369 -18.68 2.88 -16.68
C HIS A 369 -19.54 2.54 -15.46
N ARG A 370 -20.29 1.42 -15.50
CA ARG A 370 -21.04 0.93 -14.34
C ARG A 370 -20.12 0.68 -13.14
N LEU A 371 -18.95 0.09 -13.38
CA LEU A 371 -17.95 -0.14 -12.34
C LEU A 371 -17.40 1.19 -11.78
N GLU A 372 -17.08 2.17 -12.63
CA GLU A 372 -16.67 3.51 -12.18
C GLU A 372 -17.75 4.21 -11.36
N LEU A 373 -19.04 4.10 -11.73
CA LEU A 373 -20.14 4.66 -10.94
C LEU A 373 -20.21 4.04 -9.54
N ALA A 374 -20.00 2.73 -9.42
CA ALA A 374 -19.92 2.05 -8.14
C ALA A 374 -18.70 2.52 -7.32
N MET A 375 -17.54 2.65 -7.98
CA MET A 375 -16.31 3.18 -7.36
C MET A 375 -16.50 4.61 -6.84
N ARG A 376 -17.26 5.47 -7.53
CA ARG A 376 -17.61 6.83 -7.04
C ARG A 376 -18.49 6.82 -5.79
N VAL A 377 -19.37 5.84 -5.65
CA VAL A 377 -20.19 5.69 -4.44
C VAL A 377 -19.29 5.28 -3.27
N PHE A 378 -18.48 4.23 -3.48
CA PHE A 378 -17.51 3.75 -2.51
C PHE A 378 -16.54 4.85 -2.06
N PHE A 379 -15.93 5.55 -3.01
CA PHE A 379 -15.02 6.68 -2.78
C PHE A 379 -15.62 7.73 -1.85
N ARG A 380 -16.86 8.17 -2.12
CA ARG A 380 -17.50 9.22 -1.31
C ARG A 380 -17.75 8.77 0.13
N GLN A 381 -18.15 7.51 0.32
CA GLN A 381 -18.41 6.97 1.64
C GLN A 381 -17.12 6.86 2.47
N GLN A 382 -16.07 6.25 1.89
CA GLN A 382 -14.79 6.09 2.57
C GLN A 382 -14.08 7.43 2.79
N GLN A 383 -14.14 8.36 1.84
CA GLN A 383 -13.57 9.68 2.03
C GLN A 383 -14.26 10.45 3.16
N ALA A 384 -15.61 10.41 3.22
CA ALA A 384 -16.32 11.06 4.32
C ALA A 384 -15.91 10.50 5.69
N ALA A 385 -15.67 9.18 5.77
CA ALA A 385 -15.12 8.55 6.97
C ALA A 385 -13.69 9.03 7.27
N LEU A 386 -12.81 9.10 6.26
CA LEU A 386 -11.45 9.64 6.42
C LEU A 386 -11.47 11.10 6.90
N ASP A 387 -12.28 11.96 6.28
CA ASP A 387 -12.35 13.38 6.65
C ASP A 387 -12.83 13.56 8.09
N ALA A 388 -13.79 12.75 8.54
CA ALA A 388 -14.25 12.74 9.92
C ALA A 388 -13.16 12.28 10.90
N LEU A 389 -12.45 11.19 10.58
CA LEU A 389 -11.34 10.67 11.39
C LEU A 389 -10.15 11.62 11.44
N LEU A 390 -9.85 12.30 10.33
CA LEU A 390 -8.82 13.31 10.24
C LEU A 390 -9.27 14.67 10.76
N GLN A 391 -10.55 14.85 11.11
CA GLN A 391 -11.14 16.14 11.49
C GLN A 391 -10.82 17.26 10.49
N LYS A 392 -10.92 16.92 9.19
CA LYS A 392 -10.70 17.85 8.07
C LYS A 392 -12.04 18.27 7.47
N PRO A 393 -12.15 19.50 6.94
CA PRO A 393 -13.32 19.87 6.17
C PRO A 393 -13.40 19.01 4.92
N ALA A 394 -14.60 18.49 4.63
CA ALA A 394 -14.83 17.70 3.44
C ALA A 394 -14.48 18.56 2.19
N PRO A 395 -13.49 18.16 1.37
CA PRO A 395 -13.20 18.85 0.13
C PRO A 395 -14.44 18.88 -0.78
N GLN A 396 -14.75 20.04 -1.35
CA GLN A 396 -15.88 20.18 -2.28
C GLN A 396 -15.61 19.35 -3.55
N ARG A 397 -16.42 18.31 -3.77
CA ARG A 397 -16.47 17.58 -5.06
C ARG A 397 -17.90 17.53 -5.59
N THR A 398 -18.04 17.74 -6.90
CA THR A 398 -19.30 17.49 -7.60
C THR A 398 -19.55 15.99 -7.71
N LYS A 399 -20.82 15.57 -7.78
CA LYS A 399 -21.21 14.17 -7.97
C LYS A 399 -20.67 13.57 -9.29
N GLU A 400 -20.34 14.44 -10.25
CA GLU A 400 -19.88 14.10 -11.58
C GLU A 400 -18.35 13.91 -11.67
N ALA A 401 -17.61 14.34 -10.65
CA ALA A 401 -16.17 14.21 -10.63
C ALA A 401 -15.75 12.73 -10.62
N TRP A 402 -14.80 12.38 -11.49
CA TRP A 402 -14.13 11.09 -11.49
C TRP A 402 -13.42 10.86 -10.16
N THR A 403 -13.34 9.60 -9.72
CA THR A 403 -12.59 9.30 -8.49
C THR A 403 -11.10 9.60 -8.70
N PRO A 404 -10.35 9.91 -7.63
CA PRO A 404 -8.90 10.05 -7.71
C PRO A 404 -8.16 8.70 -7.75
N ALA A 405 -8.88 7.56 -7.75
CA ALA A 405 -8.25 6.25 -7.84
C ALA A 405 -7.52 6.10 -9.20
N PRO A 406 -6.34 5.45 -9.26
CA PRO A 406 -5.54 5.33 -10.47
C PRO A 406 -6.33 4.80 -11.67
N GLY A 407 -7.10 3.72 -11.47
CA GLY A 407 -7.92 3.13 -12.53
C GLY A 407 -9.00 4.07 -13.10
N SER A 408 -9.48 5.05 -12.34
CA SER A 408 -10.49 6.02 -12.79
C SER A 408 -9.88 7.06 -13.73
N HIS A 409 -8.66 7.51 -13.42
CA HIS A 409 -7.92 8.40 -14.31
C HIS A 409 -7.59 7.68 -15.62
N PHE A 410 -7.04 6.46 -15.52
CA PHE A 410 -6.75 5.60 -16.66
C PHE A 410 -8.00 5.40 -17.55
N LEU A 411 -9.12 4.99 -16.97
CA LEU A 411 -10.35 4.75 -17.73
C LEU A 411 -10.83 6.02 -18.44
N LYS A 412 -10.76 7.18 -17.79
CA LYS A 412 -11.14 8.45 -18.41
C LYS A 412 -10.29 8.76 -19.65
N GLU A 413 -8.98 8.56 -19.58
CA GLU A 413 -8.07 8.78 -20.71
C GLU A 413 -8.29 7.77 -21.83
N LEU A 414 -8.55 6.51 -21.47
CA LEU A 414 -8.88 5.44 -22.41
C LEU A 414 -10.17 5.75 -23.18
N LEU A 415 -11.23 6.17 -22.49
CA LEU A 415 -12.50 6.55 -23.11
C LEU A 415 -12.36 7.76 -24.05
N ALA A 416 -11.48 8.71 -23.71
CA ALA A 416 -11.18 9.85 -24.59
C ALA A 416 -10.42 9.42 -25.86
N THR A 417 -9.57 8.40 -25.75
CA THR A 417 -8.73 7.89 -26.85
C THR A 417 -9.44 6.87 -27.72
N TYR A 418 -10.46 6.17 -27.20
CA TYR A 418 -11.23 5.17 -27.92
C TYR A 418 -12.76 5.38 -27.83
N PRO A 419 -13.34 6.30 -28.63
CA PRO A 419 -14.76 6.65 -28.59
C PRO A 419 -15.76 5.51 -28.84
N ALA A 420 -15.29 4.39 -29.40
CA ALA A 420 -16.13 3.18 -29.54
C ALA A 420 -16.59 2.62 -28.19
N LEU A 421 -15.88 2.92 -27.09
CA LEU A 421 -16.28 2.58 -25.73
C LEU A 421 -17.39 3.48 -25.19
N THR A 422 -17.59 4.68 -25.72
CA THR A 422 -18.56 5.66 -25.18
C THR A 422 -19.86 5.73 -25.95
N THR A 423 -20.02 4.98 -27.04
CA THR A 423 -21.19 5.11 -27.94
C THR A 423 -22.53 4.74 -27.28
N ALA A 424 -22.49 4.08 -26.11
CA ALA A 424 -23.66 3.67 -25.33
C ALA A 424 -23.78 4.37 -23.95
N LEU A 425 -22.87 5.30 -23.62
CA LEU A 425 -22.84 6.06 -22.36
C LEU A 425 -23.54 7.40 -22.53
#